data_AF-A0A229RW31-F1
#
_entry.id   AF-A0A229RW31-F1
#
_cell.length_a   1.000
_cell.length_b   1.000
_cell.length_c   1.000
_cell.angle_alpha   90.00
_cell.angle_beta   90.00
_cell.angle_gamma   90.00
#
_symmetry.space_group_name_H-M   'P 1'
#
loop_
_entity.id
_entity.type
_entity.pdbx_description
1 polymer ?
#
loop_
_entity_poly.entity_id
_entity_poly.type
_entity_poly.pdbx_seq_one_letter_code
_entity_poly.pdbx_strand_id
1 'polypeptide(L)'
;MKKTKRQPLRFLVIARTEPGPHPNPMEMAVHPAGAASRFSISMGPHPVNAGAQVALSAVLDESRTGLDPLWEKDFDAADLHWVVPYLVRLQAGEDVTDEIVAAYTARHGEAPAKMFQDRYGV
;
A
#
# COMPACT_ATOMS: atom_id res chain seq x y z
N MET A 1 -19.94 -21.87 18.07
CA MET A 1 -19.71 -20.54 17.47
C MET A 1 -19.17 -20.73 16.05
N LYS A 2 -19.92 -20.32 15.03
CA LYS A 2 -19.42 -20.36 13.63
C LYS A 2 -18.27 -19.37 13.53
N LYS A 3 -17.04 -19.83 13.28
CA LYS A 3 -15.93 -18.97 12.89
C LYS A 3 -16.33 -18.31 11.57
N THR A 4 -16.76 -17.06 11.61
CA THR A 4 -16.92 -16.26 10.40
C THR A 4 -15.55 -16.22 9.75
N LYS A 5 -15.35 -16.91 8.61
CA LYS A 5 -14.11 -16.82 7.85
C LYS A 5 -13.94 -15.33 7.52
N ARG A 6 -12.92 -14.69 8.08
CA ARG A 6 -12.58 -13.30 7.74
C ARG A 6 -12.35 -13.27 6.24
N GLN A 7 -13.07 -12.41 5.52
CA GLN A 7 -12.85 -12.29 4.08
C GLN A 7 -11.45 -11.72 3.84
N PRO A 8 -10.73 -12.23 2.83
CA PRO A 8 -9.43 -11.69 2.47
C PRO A 8 -9.58 -10.24 2.01
N LEU A 9 -8.64 -9.40 2.43
CA LEU A 9 -8.58 -8.00 2.06
C LEU A 9 -8.07 -7.88 0.62
N ARG A 10 -8.69 -6.97 -0.14
CA ARG A 10 -8.30 -6.69 -1.53
C ARG A 10 -7.38 -5.48 -1.58
N PHE A 11 -6.14 -5.70 -1.96
CA PHE A 11 -5.10 -4.70 -2.12
C PHE A 11 -4.95 -4.30 -3.59
N LEU A 12 -4.70 -3.01 -3.83
CA LEU A 12 -4.23 -2.44 -5.09
C LEU A 12 -2.71 -2.33 -5.02
N VAL A 13 -2.00 -3.03 -5.89
CA VAL A 13 -0.54 -2.94 -5.99
C VAL A 13 -0.20 -1.63 -6.68
N ILE A 14 0.43 -0.72 -5.94
CA ILE A 14 0.72 0.66 -6.38
C ILE A 14 2.19 0.85 -6.75
N ALA A 15 3.07 -0.08 -6.37
CA ALA A 15 4.43 -0.13 -6.88
C ALA A 15 4.99 -1.55 -6.85
N ARG A 16 5.85 -1.83 -7.84
CA ARG A 16 6.76 -2.96 -7.87
C ARG A 16 8.12 -2.42 -8.30
N THR A 17 9.12 -2.55 -7.44
CA THR A 17 10.49 -2.20 -7.82
C THR A 17 11.15 -3.42 -8.45
N GLU A 18 11.85 -3.20 -9.57
CA GLU A 18 12.65 -4.25 -10.19
C GLU A 18 13.86 -4.61 -9.32
N PRO A 19 14.45 -5.80 -9.48
CA PRO A 19 15.78 -6.08 -8.97
C PRO A 19 16.78 -5.03 -9.50
N GLY A 20 17.37 -4.23 -8.61
CA GLY A 20 18.18 -3.07 -8.98
C GLY A 20 19.21 -2.69 -7.90
N PRO A 21 19.70 -1.44 -7.85
CA PRO A 21 20.67 -1.00 -6.84
C PRO A 21 20.12 -1.01 -5.39
N HIS A 22 18.81 -1.18 -5.21
CA HIS A 22 18.22 -1.51 -3.92
C HIS A 22 18.41 -3.00 -3.63
N PRO A 23 18.86 -3.41 -2.43
CA PRO A 23 19.33 -4.79 -2.19
C PRO A 23 18.25 -5.86 -2.38
N ASN A 24 16.97 -5.48 -2.45
CA ASN A 24 15.82 -6.38 -2.57
C ASN A 24 14.68 -5.70 -3.36
N PRO A 25 13.99 -6.41 -4.28
CA PRO A 25 12.77 -5.91 -4.92
C PRO A 25 11.66 -5.73 -3.89
N MET A 26 10.78 -4.76 -4.11
CA MET A 26 9.70 -4.38 -3.21
C MET A 26 8.36 -4.39 -3.93
N GLU A 27 7.32 -4.92 -3.28
CA GLU A 27 5.93 -4.76 -3.69
C GLU A 27 5.20 -3.96 -2.61
N MET A 28 4.54 -2.88 -3.02
CA MET A 28 3.75 -2.03 -2.13
C MET A 28 2.31 -1.95 -2.62
N ALA A 29 1.38 -2.11 -1.68
CA ALA A 29 -0.03 -2.19 -1.99
C ALA A 29 -0.92 -1.54 -0.92
N VAL A 30 -2.02 -0.94 -1.34
CA VAL A 30 -3.01 -0.31 -0.46
C VAL A 30 -4.33 -1.06 -0.50
N HIS A 31 -4.89 -1.36 0.66
CA HIS A 31 -6.28 -1.79 0.78
C HIS A 31 -7.14 -0.56 1.12
N PRO A 32 -7.94 -0.04 0.17
CA PRO A 32 -8.79 1.11 0.42
C PRO A 32 -10.01 0.70 1.25
N ALA A 33 -10.15 1.29 2.43
CA ALA A 33 -11.27 1.10 3.36
C ALA A 33 -11.46 2.34 4.25
N GLY A 34 -11.24 3.54 3.71
CA GLY A 34 -11.30 4.81 4.45
C GLY A 34 -10.31 4.82 5.63
N ALA A 35 -10.76 5.22 6.81
CA ALA A 35 -9.94 5.21 8.03
C ALA A 35 -9.46 3.82 8.47
N ALA A 36 -10.06 2.74 7.95
CA ALA A 36 -9.64 1.35 8.19
C ALA A 36 -8.69 0.82 7.10
N SER A 37 -8.24 1.68 6.18
CA SER A 37 -7.30 1.31 5.12
C SER A 37 -6.03 0.70 5.69
N ARG A 38 -5.42 -0.19 4.92
CA ARG A 38 -4.18 -0.87 5.29
C ARG A 38 -3.16 -0.74 4.19
N PHE A 39 -1.90 -0.74 4.58
CA PHE A 39 -0.77 -0.75 3.66
C PHE A 39 -0.02 -2.06 3.80
N SER A 40 0.35 -2.66 2.68
CA SER A 40 1.11 -3.90 2.61
C SER A 40 2.42 -3.60 1.90
N ILE A 41 3.53 -4.00 2.51
CA ILE A 41 4.86 -3.96 1.92
C ILE A 41 5.43 -5.38 1.96
N SER A 42 6.07 -5.80 0.88
CA SER A 42 6.86 -7.03 0.82
C SER A 42 8.23 -6.69 0.24
N MET A 43 9.29 -7.15 0.90
CA MET A 43 10.68 -6.96 0.46
C MET A 43 11.37 -8.31 0.25
N GLY A 44 12.11 -8.42 -0.85
CA GLY A 44 13.02 -9.53 -1.12
C GLY A 44 12.51 -10.56 -2.14
N PRO A 45 13.38 -11.48 -2.56
CA PRO A 45 12.98 -12.61 -3.38
C PRO A 45 12.08 -13.56 -2.58
N HIS A 46 11.20 -14.26 -3.29
CA HIS A 46 10.17 -15.17 -2.76
C HIS A 46 10.55 -16.10 -1.58
N PRO A 47 11.79 -16.62 -1.43
CA PRO A 47 12.17 -17.45 -0.29
C PRO A 47 12.40 -16.70 1.04
N VAL A 48 12.58 -15.37 1.04
CA VAL A 48 12.83 -14.57 2.28
C VAL A 48 11.69 -13.59 2.59
N ASN A 49 10.86 -13.22 1.59
CA ASN A 49 9.70 -12.30 1.67
C ASN A 49 9.45 -11.72 3.07
N ALA A 50 10.21 -10.69 3.43
CA ALA A 50 9.99 -9.94 4.65
C ALA A 50 8.89 -8.92 4.34
N GLY A 51 7.66 -9.25 4.72
CA GLY A 51 6.50 -8.41 4.48
C GLY A 51 5.82 -7.98 5.77
N ALA A 52 5.21 -6.79 5.72
CA ALA A 52 4.41 -6.26 6.80
C ALA A 52 3.07 -5.75 6.25
N GLN A 53 2.03 -5.87 7.07
CA GLN A 53 0.75 -5.24 6.81
C GLN A 53 0.43 -4.32 8.00
N VAL A 54 0.41 -3.01 7.75
CA VAL A 54 0.20 -1.97 8.75
C VAL A 54 -1.11 -1.23 8.52
N ALA A 55 -1.59 -0.51 9.53
CA ALA A 55 -2.67 0.46 9.31
C ALA A 55 -2.14 1.62 8.45
N LEU A 56 -2.99 2.18 7.57
CA LEU A 56 -2.59 3.32 6.74
C LEU A 56 -2.11 4.51 7.60
N SER A 57 -2.69 4.70 8.77
CA SER A 57 -2.29 5.72 9.74
C SER A 57 -0.84 5.59 10.24
N ALA A 58 -0.19 4.44 10.08
CA ALA A 58 1.21 4.24 10.44
C ALA A 58 2.18 4.52 9.28
N VAL A 59 1.65 4.85 8.10
CA VAL A 59 2.40 5.28 6.92
C VAL A 59 2.39 6.81 6.80
N LEU A 60 1.44 7.47 7.47
CA LEU A 60 1.30 8.93 7.46
C LEU A 60 1.89 9.53 8.73
N ASP A 61 2.30 10.79 8.64
CA ASP A 61 2.79 11.57 9.79
C ASP A 61 1.75 11.66 10.93
N GLU A 62 2.19 12.12 12.11
CA GLU A 62 1.30 12.23 13.29
C GLU A 62 0.06 13.08 13.02
N SER A 63 0.19 14.12 12.19
CA SER A 63 -0.91 14.99 11.74
C SER A 63 -1.81 14.36 10.66
N ARG A 64 -1.40 13.24 10.07
CA ARG A 64 -2.04 12.54 8.95
C ARG A 64 -2.21 13.41 7.71
N THR A 65 -1.29 14.33 7.50
CA THR A 65 -1.32 15.29 6.38
C THR A 65 -0.27 14.99 5.30
N GLY A 66 0.68 14.11 5.61
CA GLY A 66 1.77 13.74 4.73
C GLY A 66 2.31 12.36 5.07
N LEU A 67 3.39 12.00 4.38
CA LEU A 67 4.11 10.75 4.59
C LEU A 67 4.89 10.81 5.93
N ASP A 68 4.89 9.71 6.67
CA ASP A 68 5.77 9.58 7.84
C ASP A 68 7.25 9.47 7.37
N PRO A 69 8.20 10.22 7.94
CA PRO A 69 9.62 10.16 7.57
C PRO A 69 10.24 8.77 7.58
N LEU A 70 9.72 7.82 8.39
CA LEU A 70 10.18 6.43 8.36
C LEU A 70 9.96 5.74 7.00
N TRP A 71 8.99 6.22 6.21
CA TRP A 71 8.60 5.64 4.93
C TRP A 71 9.18 6.39 3.73
N GLU A 72 9.80 7.56 3.92
CA GLU A 72 10.34 8.39 2.84
C GLU A 72 11.27 7.61 1.91
N LYS A 73 12.24 6.89 2.48
CA LYS A 73 13.22 6.12 1.70
C LYS A 73 12.55 5.06 0.81
N ASP A 74 11.56 4.36 1.35
CA ASP A 74 10.90 3.29 0.59
C ASP A 74 9.97 3.88 -0.49
N PHE A 75 9.32 5.03 -0.21
CA PHE A 75 8.52 5.76 -1.19
C PHE A 75 9.36 6.41 -2.29
N ASP A 76 10.54 6.95 -1.95
CA ASP A 76 11.53 7.43 -2.91
C ASP A 76 11.98 6.30 -3.86
N ALA A 77 12.35 5.16 -3.27
CA ALA A 77 12.83 4.01 -4.03
C ALA A 77 11.75 3.40 -4.94
N ALA A 78 10.48 3.56 -4.58
CA ALA A 78 9.32 3.06 -5.33
C ALA A 78 8.64 4.10 -6.23
N ASP A 79 9.16 5.34 -6.28
CA ASP A 79 8.54 6.49 -6.95
C ASP A 79 7.04 6.64 -6.61
N LEU A 80 6.73 6.59 -5.31
CA LEU A 80 5.36 6.55 -4.79
C LEU A 80 4.83 7.88 -4.25
N HIS A 81 5.62 8.96 -4.27
CA HIS A 81 5.18 10.24 -3.71
C HIS A 81 3.90 10.79 -4.34
N TRP A 82 3.62 10.41 -5.59
CA TRP A 82 2.38 10.78 -6.25
C TRP A 82 1.11 10.24 -5.57
N VAL A 83 1.19 9.14 -4.82
CA VAL A 83 0.01 8.53 -4.19
C VAL A 83 -0.32 9.17 -2.84
N VAL A 84 0.64 9.85 -2.20
CA VAL A 84 0.51 10.37 -0.83
C VAL A 84 -0.73 11.26 -0.64
N PRO A 85 -1.09 12.19 -1.55
CA PRO A 85 -2.30 12.99 -1.39
C PRO A 85 -3.58 12.14 -1.31
N TYR A 86 -3.64 11.02 -2.04
CA TYR A 86 -4.79 10.12 -2.00
C TYR A 86 -4.79 9.26 -0.73
N LEU A 87 -3.62 8.88 -0.21
CA LEU A 87 -3.52 8.17 1.06
C LEU A 87 -4.03 9.02 2.23
N VAL A 88 -3.69 10.31 2.24
CA VAL A 88 -4.22 11.28 3.22
C VAL A 88 -5.75 11.36 3.15
N ARG A 89 -6.31 11.49 1.94
CA ARG A 89 -7.77 11.53 1.72
C ARG A 89 -8.46 10.22 2.11
N LEU A 90 -7.88 9.07 1.76
CA LEU A 90 -8.34 7.76 2.23
C LEU A 90 -8.36 7.71 3.76
N GLN A 91 -7.29 8.14 4.43
CA GLN A 91 -7.21 8.13 5.89
C GLN A 91 -8.25 9.06 6.53
N ALA A 92 -8.60 10.17 5.87
CA ALA A 92 -9.69 11.05 6.27
C ALA A 92 -11.09 10.45 6.05
N GLY A 93 -11.18 9.30 5.37
CA GLY A 93 -12.42 8.58 5.12
C GLY A 93 -13.05 8.84 3.76
N GLU A 94 -12.38 9.57 2.86
CA GLU A 94 -12.85 9.76 1.49
C GLU A 94 -12.69 8.48 0.67
N ASP A 95 -13.65 8.21 -0.23
CA ASP A 95 -13.54 7.12 -1.20
C ASP A 95 -12.88 7.63 -2.49
N VAL A 96 -11.56 7.57 -2.51
CA VAL A 96 -10.71 8.01 -3.65
C VAL A 96 -10.13 6.83 -4.41
N THR A 97 -10.72 5.65 -4.27
CA THR A 97 -10.21 4.41 -4.85
C THR A 97 -10.07 4.50 -6.37
N ASP A 98 -11.11 5.00 -7.04
CA ASP A 98 -11.11 5.14 -8.50
C ASP A 98 -10.12 6.22 -8.98
N GLU A 99 -9.91 7.27 -8.17
CA GLU A 99 -8.91 8.30 -8.46
C GLU A 99 -7.48 7.72 -8.39
N ILE A 100 -7.19 6.88 -7.40
CA ILE A 100 -5.90 6.17 -7.30
C ILE A 100 -5.69 5.27 -8.53
N VAL A 101 -6.71 4.51 -8.92
CA VAL A 101 -6.66 3.64 -10.10
C VAL A 101 -6.42 4.46 -11.37
N ALA A 102 -7.11 5.58 -11.54
CA ALA A 102 -6.92 6.46 -12.68
C ALA A 102 -5.52 7.09 -12.70
N ALA A 103 -5.04 7.58 -11.56
CA ALA A 103 -3.70 8.16 -11.43
C ALA A 103 -2.58 7.15 -11.66
N TYR A 104 -2.76 5.90 -11.24
CA TYR A 104 -1.85 4.80 -11.55
C TYR A 104 -1.87 4.48 -13.05
N THR A 105 -3.07 4.31 -13.62
CA THR A 105 -3.23 3.97 -15.05
C THR A 105 -2.64 5.04 -15.96
N ALA A 106 -2.80 6.32 -15.62
CA ALA A 106 -2.21 7.42 -16.36
C ALA A 106 -0.66 7.40 -16.35
N ARG A 107 -0.06 6.86 -15.28
CA ARG A 107 1.40 6.75 -15.12
C ARG A 107 1.99 5.51 -15.76
N HIS A 108 1.31 4.37 -15.64
CA HIS A 108 1.86 3.07 -16.00
C HIS A 108 1.24 2.48 -17.28
N GLY A 109 0.19 3.09 -17.83
CA GLY A 109 -0.51 2.62 -19.03
C GLY A 109 -1.44 1.43 -18.79
N GLU A 110 -1.47 0.89 -17.57
CA GLU A 110 -2.32 -0.23 -17.17
C GLU A 110 -2.91 -0.02 -15.76
N ALA A 111 -4.01 -0.71 -15.46
CA ALA A 111 -4.62 -0.66 -14.13
C ALA A 111 -3.75 -1.39 -13.09
N PRO A 112 -3.75 -0.96 -11.82
CA PRO A 112 -2.98 -1.61 -10.78
C PRO A 112 -3.45 -3.06 -10.58
N ALA A 113 -2.48 -3.96 -10.41
CA ALA A 113 -2.78 -5.34 -10.10
C ALA A 113 -3.55 -5.45 -8.76
N LYS A 114 -4.38 -6.48 -8.64
CA LYS A 114 -5.15 -6.76 -7.42
C LYS A 114 -4.54 -7.96 -6.71
N MET A 115 -4.29 -7.79 -5.42
CA MET A 115 -3.77 -8.84 -4.54
C MET A 115 -4.78 -9.12 -3.44
N PHE A 116 -4.98 -10.39 -3.07
CA PHE A 116 -5.83 -10.78 -1.95
C PHE A 116 -4.96 -11.31 -0.83
N GLN A 117 -5.04 -10.69 0.35
CA GLN A 117 -4.29 -11.10 1.53
C GLN A 117 -5.24 -11.25 2.72
N ASP A 118 -5.03 -12.29 3.53
CA ASP A 118 -5.65 -12.32 4.86
C ASP A 118 -5.09 -11.17 5.71
N ARG A 119 -5.88 -10.71 6.68
CA ARG A 119 -5.41 -9.68 7.62
C ARG A 119 -4.36 -10.29 8.55
N TYR A 120 -3.12 -9.80 8.51
CA TYR A 120 -2.06 -10.17 9.44
C TYR A 120 -2.17 -9.40 10.76
N GLY A 121 -1.89 -10.08 11.89
CA GLY A 121 -1.96 -9.53 13.24
C GLY A 121 -3.41 -9.42 13.76
N VAL A 122 -3.76 -10.27 14.72
CA VAL A 122 -5.00 -10.18 15.51
C VAL A 122 -4.64 -9.81 16.93
#